data_AF-A0A948MQG8-F1
#
_entry.id   AF-A0A948MQG8-F1
#
_cell.length_a   1.000
_cell.length_b   1.000
_cell.length_c   1.000
_cell.angle_alpha   90.00
_cell.angle_beta   90.00
_cell.angle_gamma   90.00
#
_symmetry.space_group_name_H-M   'P 1'
#
loop_
_entity.id
_entity.type
_entity.pdbx_description
1 polymer ?
#
loop_
_entity_poly.entity_id
_entity_poly.type
_entity_poly.pdbx_seq_one_letter_code
_entity_poly.pdbx_strand_id
1 'polypeptide(L)'
;MNIEQNKIADLLKKIEQMKKTGEVDLSTEEDLSIAVMNLISLEEHFFFTNAKTGKEEYLNLLLETREIRKSLLARLVSKHEGETWCISKHLLGTTMRLMEVGTKLYSDGKRDEAKEIYKKAGEVYSLFWALRLKLIDISGLKEVAAKEQPWTLNDILDKLVDCCDE
;
A
#
# COMPACT_ATOMS: atom_id res chain seq x y z
N MET A 1 -28.92 -9.87 -7.53
CA MET A 1 -27.52 -9.54 -7.20
C MET A 1 -27.23 -8.16 -7.72
N ASN A 2 -26.73 -7.28 -6.85
CA ASN A 2 -26.47 -5.87 -7.18
C ASN A 2 -25.27 -5.79 -8.16
N ILE A 3 -25.21 -4.78 -9.03
CA ILE A 3 -24.15 -4.63 -10.05
C ILE A 3 -22.74 -4.62 -9.39
N GLU A 4 -22.65 -4.08 -8.18
CA GLU A 4 -21.43 -4.06 -7.36
C GLU A 4 -21.00 -5.46 -6.87
N GLN A 5 -21.94 -6.32 -6.50
CA GLN A 5 -21.65 -7.69 -6.05
C GLN A 5 -21.06 -8.55 -7.18
N ASN A 6 -21.51 -8.34 -8.41
CA ASN A 6 -20.97 -9.05 -9.57
C ASN A 6 -19.52 -8.62 -9.87
N LYS A 7 -19.23 -7.31 -9.80
CA LYS A 7 -17.87 -6.79 -10.00
C LYS A 7 -16.88 -7.29 -8.95
N ILE A 8 -17.30 -7.39 -7.68
CA ILE A 8 -16.47 -7.96 -6.61
C ILE A 8 -16.22 -9.45 -6.83
N ALA A 9 -17.24 -10.22 -7.24
CA ALA A 9 -17.09 -11.65 -7.50
C ALA A 9 -16.14 -11.92 -8.69
N ASP A 10 -16.21 -11.12 -9.75
CA ASP A 10 -15.32 -11.24 -10.91
C ASP A 10 -13.87 -10.84 -10.54
N LEU A 11 -13.71 -9.86 -9.66
CA LEU A 11 -12.41 -9.47 -9.11
C LEU A 11 -11.76 -10.60 -8.31
N LEU A 12 -12.52 -11.23 -7.41
CA LEU A 12 -12.04 -12.34 -6.60
C LEU A 12 -11.63 -13.53 -7.48
N LYS A 13 -12.40 -13.85 -8.53
CA LYS A 13 -12.03 -14.89 -9.50
C LYS A 13 -10.73 -14.57 -10.23
N LYS A 14 -10.53 -13.30 -10.62
CA LYS A 14 -9.28 -12.86 -11.26
C LYS A 14 -8.08 -13.02 -10.32
N ILE A 15 -8.24 -12.63 -9.04
CA ILE A 15 -7.22 -12.80 -8.01
C ILE A 15 -6.90 -14.29 -7.78
N GLU A 16 -7.91 -15.14 -7.62
CA GLU A 16 -7.71 -16.59 -7.47
C GLU A 16 -7.01 -17.21 -8.68
N GLN A 17 -7.35 -16.75 -9.89
CA GLN A 17 -6.69 -17.22 -11.10
C GLN A 17 -5.21 -16.82 -11.12
N MET A 18 -4.87 -15.59 -10.73
CA MET A 18 -3.49 -15.12 -10.63
C MET A 18 -2.70 -15.86 -9.55
N LYS A 19 -3.34 -16.21 -8.41
CA LYS A 19 -2.75 -17.09 -7.38
C LYS A 19 -2.46 -18.48 -7.96
N LYS A 20 -3.44 -19.10 -8.65
CA LYS A 20 -3.31 -20.46 -9.22
C LYS A 20 -2.26 -20.55 -10.33
N THR A 21 -2.08 -19.50 -11.12
CA THR A 21 -1.06 -19.47 -12.18
C THR A 21 0.35 -19.18 -11.66
N GLY A 22 0.50 -18.83 -10.36
CA GLY A 22 1.77 -18.38 -9.79
C GLY A 22 2.23 -17.03 -10.32
N GLU A 23 1.33 -16.26 -10.95
CA GLU A 23 1.63 -14.92 -11.47
C GLU A 23 1.81 -13.90 -10.34
N VAL A 24 1.19 -14.17 -9.18
CA VAL A 24 1.28 -13.35 -7.98
C VAL A 24 1.39 -14.25 -6.75
N ASP A 25 2.37 -13.96 -5.90
CA ASP A 25 2.46 -14.49 -4.53
C ASP A 25 2.04 -13.38 -3.56
N LEU A 26 0.74 -13.34 -3.25
CA LEU A 26 0.15 -12.25 -2.47
C LEU A 26 0.74 -12.15 -1.05
N SER A 27 1.07 -13.28 -0.43
CA SER A 27 1.63 -13.31 0.92
C SER A 27 3.02 -12.70 0.92
N THR A 28 3.91 -13.18 0.05
CA THR A 28 5.29 -12.64 -0.04
C THR A 28 5.28 -11.18 -0.48
N GLU A 29 4.38 -10.80 -1.38
CA GLU A 29 4.28 -9.43 -1.87
C GLU A 29 3.72 -8.47 -0.82
N GLU A 30 2.84 -8.94 0.06
CA GLU A 30 2.35 -8.16 1.20
C GLU A 30 3.49 -7.82 2.15
N ASP A 31 4.23 -8.81 2.62
CA ASP A 31 5.41 -8.61 3.47
C ASP A 31 6.43 -7.69 2.81
N LEU A 32 6.65 -7.88 1.51
CA LEU A 32 7.57 -7.06 0.74
C LEU A 32 7.09 -5.60 0.63
N SER A 33 5.78 -5.36 0.53
CA SER A 33 5.22 -4.01 0.52
C SER A 33 5.46 -3.29 1.85
N ILE A 34 5.34 -4.00 2.99
CA ILE A 34 5.64 -3.49 4.32
C ILE A 34 7.15 -3.23 4.48
N ALA A 35 8.00 -4.11 3.95
CA ALA A 35 9.44 -3.87 3.91
C ALA A 35 9.78 -2.57 3.14
N VAL A 36 9.13 -2.33 2.00
CA VAL A 36 9.29 -1.08 1.23
C VAL A 36 8.81 0.14 2.01
N MET A 37 7.68 0.07 2.74
CA MET A 37 7.22 1.15 3.62
C MET A 37 8.29 1.52 4.66
N ASN A 38 8.86 0.51 5.32
CA ASN A 38 9.89 0.71 6.34
C ASN A 38 11.17 1.33 5.76
N LEU A 39 11.59 0.91 4.55
CA LEU A 39 12.76 1.50 3.88
C LEU A 39 12.54 2.97 3.51
N ILE A 40 11.33 3.34 3.07
CA ILE A 40 10.96 4.76 2.87
C ILE A 40 11.11 5.54 4.18
N SER A 41 10.60 4.99 5.28
CA SER A 41 10.74 5.63 6.60
C SER A 41 12.21 5.76 7.04
N LEU A 42 13.06 4.76 6.75
CA LEU A 42 14.48 4.83 7.05
C LEU A 42 15.18 5.93 6.24
N GLU A 43 14.88 6.10 4.96
CA GLU A 43 15.38 7.23 4.15
C GLU A 43 15.06 8.58 4.83
N GLU A 44 13.83 8.76 5.32
CA GLU A 44 13.42 9.97 6.06
C GLU A 44 14.20 10.14 7.36
N HIS A 45 14.37 9.08 8.16
CA HIS A 45 15.10 9.14 9.42
C HIS A 45 16.58 9.49 9.21
N PHE A 46 17.23 8.93 8.20
CA PHE A 46 18.60 9.26 7.87
C PHE A 46 18.75 10.71 7.42
N PHE A 47 17.83 11.20 6.59
CA PHE A 47 17.79 12.62 6.20
C PHE A 47 17.68 13.53 7.43
N PHE A 48 16.72 13.29 8.32
CA PHE A 48 16.56 14.12 9.52
C PHE A 48 17.74 14.01 10.48
N THR A 49 18.38 12.85 10.57
CA THR A 49 19.55 12.67 11.43
C THR A 49 20.76 13.40 10.87
N ASN A 50 20.98 13.37 9.55
CA ASN A 50 21.96 14.24 8.90
C ASN A 50 21.67 15.72 9.19
N ALA A 51 20.43 16.18 8.99
CA ALA A 51 20.05 17.57 9.22
C ALA A 51 20.29 18.05 10.67
N LYS A 52 20.13 17.15 11.65
CA LYS A 52 20.36 17.44 13.07
C LYS A 52 21.83 17.39 13.50
N THR A 53 22.61 16.50 12.90
CA THR A 53 23.98 16.18 13.37
C THR A 53 25.07 16.77 12.48
N GLY A 54 24.73 17.14 11.24
CA GLY A 54 25.68 17.55 10.21
C GLY A 54 26.56 16.41 9.67
N LYS A 55 26.38 15.16 10.12
CA LYS A 55 27.25 14.05 9.72
C LYS A 55 26.82 13.46 8.38
N GLU A 56 27.75 13.48 7.42
CA GLU A 56 27.55 12.98 6.07
C GLU A 56 27.33 11.46 6.00
N GLU A 57 27.80 10.70 6.99
CA GLU A 57 27.62 9.24 7.08
C GLU A 57 26.14 8.81 6.99
N TYR A 58 25.21 9.63 7.49
CA TYR A 58 23.78 9.37 7.37
C TYR A 58 23.25 9.54 5.95
N LEU A 59 23.85 10.40 5.11
CA LEU A 59 23.48 10.49 3.69
C LEU A 59 23.96 9.26 2.92
N ASN A 60 25.12 8.69 3.28
CA ASN A 60 25.58 7.42 2.70
C ASN A 60 24.61 6.29 3.04
N LEU A 61 24.19 6.18 4.31
CA LEU A 61 23.18 5.20 4.75
C LEU A 61 21.82 5.40 4.05
N LEU A 62 21.41 6.65 3.82
CA LEU A 62 20.21 6.98 3.05
C LEU A 62 20.33 6.42 1.63
N LEU A 63 21.45 6.65 0.94
CA LEU A 63 21.67 6.18 -0.43
C LEU A 63 21.67 4.64 -0.51
N GLU A 64 22.33 3.95 0.42
CA GLU A 64 22.32 2.49 0.48
C GLU A 64 20.90 1.95 0.70
N THR A 65 20.18 2.53 1.66
CA THR A 65 18.77 2.18 1.94
C THR A 65 17.89 2.37 0.71
N ARG A 66 18.10 3.47 -0.02
CA ARG A 66 17.37 3.79 -1.25
C ARG A 66 17.59 2.77 -2.34
N GLU A 67 18.81 2.26 -2.51
CA GLU A 67 19.10 1.23 -3.49
C GLU A 67 18.43 -0.11 -3.14
N ILE A 68 18.42 -0.49 -1.86
CA ILE A 68 17.65 -1.65 -1.39
C ILE A 68 16.16 -1.45 -1.69
N ARG A 69 15.59 -0.29 -1.35
CA ARG A 69 14.18 0.03 -1.62
C ARG A 69 13.85 -0.07 -3.10
N LYS A 70 14.68 0.49 -3.98
CA LYS A 70 14.47 0.41 -5.44
C LYS A 70 14.45 -1.03 -5.92
N SER A 71 15.40 -1.85 -5.47
CA SER A 71 15.47 -3.27 -5.83
C SER A 71 14.20 -4.02 -5.41
N LEU A 72 13.74 -3.82 -4.17
CA LEU A 72 12.53 -4.47 -3.67
C LEU A 72 11.25 -3.96 -4.33
N LEU A 73 11.14 -2.65 -4.59
CA LEU A 73 9.98 -2.07 -5.28
C LEU A 73 9.87 -2.55 -6.73
N ALA A 74 10.98 -2.83 -7.41
CA ALA A 74 10.98 -3.41 -8.75
C ALA A 74 10.43 -4.83 -8.82
N ARG A 75 10.50 -5.58 -7.70
CA ARG A 75 9.86 -6.91 -7.61
C ARG A 75 8.34 -6.79 -7.47
N LEU A 76 7.86 -5.74 -6.80
CA LEU A 76 6.43 -5.45 -6.67
C LEU A 76 5.86 -4.86 -7.97
N VAL A 77 6.57 -3.96 -8.63
CA VAL A 77 6.07 -3.23 -9.80
C VAL A 77 7.00 -3.53 -10.98
N SER A 78 6.70 -4.57 -11.74
CA SER A 78 7.60 -5.07 -12.80
C SER A 78 7.38 -4.45 -14.19
N LYS A 79 6.25 -3.76 -14.41
CA LYS A 79 5.94 -3.06 -15.67
C LYS A 79 5.41 -1.66 -15.36
N HIS A 80 6.17 -0.63 -15.73
CA HIS A 80 5.78 0.77 -15.52
C HIS A 80 5.12 1.34 -16.77
N GLU A 81 3.81 1.50 -16.71
CA GLU A 81 3.13 2.47 -17.55
C GLU A 81 3.08 3.81 -16.79
N GLY A 82 3.66 4.86 -17.37
CA GLY A 82 3.70 6.21 -16.77
C GLY A 82 4.29 6.26 -15.34
N GLU A 83 3.57 6.93 -14.44
CA GLU A 83 3.97 7.24 -13.06
C GLU A 83 3.75 6.09 -12.04
N THR A 84 3.40 4.88 -12.49
CA THR A 84 2.98 3.75 -11.63
C THR A 84 3.97 3.44 -10.50
N TRP A 85 5.28 3.54 -10.76
CA TRP A 85 6.33 3.35 -9.75
C TRP A 85 6.26 4.41 -8.63
N CYS A 86 6.18 5.68 -9.02
CA CYS A 86 6.12 6.81 -8.10
C CYS A 86 4.83 6.75 -7.28
N ILE A 87 3.69 6.51 -7.95
CA ILE A 87 2.38 6.36 -7.30
C ILE A 87 2.42 5.25 -6.25
N SER A 88 2.94 4.05 -6.60
CA SER A 88 3.05 2.92 -5.67
C SER A 88 3.86 3.29 -4.42
N LYS A 89 5.04 3.89 -4.61
CA LYS A 89 5.88 4.37 -3.50
C LYS A 89 5.15 5.39 -2.62
N HIS A 90 4.44 6.34 -3.22
CA HIS A 90 3.71 7.36 -2.46
C HIS A 90 2.52 6.77 -1.69
N LEU A 91 1.75 5.85 -2.28
CA LEU A 91 0.67 5.16 -1.59
C LEU A 91 1.18 4.34 -0.38
N LEU A 92 2.27 3.59 -0.55
CA LEU A 92 2.91 2.85 0.54
C LEU A 92 3.40 3.77 1.66
N GLY A 93 4.13 4.84 1.31
CA GLY A 93 4.59 5.83 2.29
C GLY A 93 3.45 6.51 3.05
N THR A 94 2.39 6.94 2.34
CA THR A 94 1.20 7.54 2.95
C THR A 94 0.49 6.58 3.89
N THR A 95 0.32 5.30 3.49
CA THR A 95 -0.27 4.26 4.33
C THR A 95 0.46 4.16 5.68
N MET A 96 1.79 4.01 5.64
CA MET A 96 2.60 3.89 6.85
C MET A 96 2.48 5.12 7.76
N ARG A 97 2.49 6.33 7.17
CA ARG A 97 2.34 7.57 7.96
C ARG A 97 0.96 7.66 8.62
N LEU A 98 -0.11 7.26 7.94
CA LEU A 98 -1.45 7.22 8.53
C LEU A 98 -1.54 6.19 9.67
N MET A 99 -0.95 5.00 9.51
CA MET A 99 -0.88 4.00 10.59
C MET A 99 -0.19 4.55 11.85
N GLU A 100 0.91 5.28 11.68
CA GLU A 100 1.65 5.90 12.79
C GLU A 100 0.82 7.01 13.47
N VAL A 101 0.14 7.87 12.70
CA VAL A 101 -0.74 8.91 13.25
C VAL A 101 -1.92 8.29 14.00
N GLY A 102 -2.56 7.27 13.42
CA GLY A 102 -3.65 6.55 14.07
C GLY A 102 -3.21 5.94 15.41
N THR A 103 -2.02 5.36 15.46
CA THR A 103 -1.44 4.79 16.69
C THR A 103 -1.19 5.83 17.77
N LYS A 104 -0.71 7.02 17.40
CA LYS A 104 -0.56 8.15 18.33
C LYS A 104 -1.89 8.66 18.88
N LEU A 105 -2.89 8.84 18.01
CA LEU A 105 -4.25 9.21 18.46
C LEU A 105 -4.84 8.14 19.38
N TYR A 106 -4.59 6.87 19.07
CA TYR A 106 -5.05 5.75 19.89
C TYR A 106 -4.36 5.75 21.27
N SER A 107 -3.06 6.00 21.35
CA SER A 107 -2.35 6.13 22.63
C SER A 107 -2.80 7.32 23.45
N ASP A 108 -3.23 8.41 22.79
CA ASP A 108 -3.74 9.63 23.43
C ASP A 108 -5.21 9.51 23.88
N GLY A 109 -5.83 8.33 23.73
CA GLY A 109 -7.22 8.08 24.12
C GLY A 109 -8.26 8.57 23.11
N LYS A 110 -7.84 9.15 21.97
CA LYS A 110 -8.72 9.63 20.89
C LYS A 110 -9.17 8.50 19.99
N ARG A 111 -9.94 7.57 20.55
CA ARG A 111 -10.28 6.29 19.91
C ARG A 111 -11.00 6.44 18.57
N ASP A 112 -11.96 7.35 18.46
CA ASP A 112 -12.75 7.50 17.24
C ASP A 112 -11.95 8.18 16.12
N GLU A 113 -11.19 9.24 16.44
CA GLU A 113 -10.24 9.85 15.49
C GLU A 113 -9.21 8.83 14.98
N ALA A 114 -8.68 7.99 15.86
CA ALA A 114 -7.73 6.93 15.49
C ALA A 114 -8.34 5.93 14.49
N LYS A 115 -9.58 5.47 14.74
CA LYS A 115 -10.30 4.55 13.83
C LYS A 115 -10.52 5.19 12.46
N GLU A 116 -10.87 6.47 12.39
CA GLU A 116 -10.99 7.18 11.11
C GLU A 116 -9.67 7.22 10.34
N ILE A 117 -8.55 7.48 11.02
CA ILE A 117 -7.24 7.50 10.41
C ILE A 117 -6.81 6.09 9.94
N TYR A 118 -7.07 5.05 10.74
CA TYR A 118 -6.80 3.67 10.32
C TYR A 118 -7.63 3.27 9.10
N LYS A 119 -8.90 3.68 9.04
CA LYS A 119 -9.74 3.45 7.85
C LYS A 119 -9.11 4.07 6.60
N LYS A 120 -8.65 5.33 6.69
CA LYS A 120 -7.94 6.00 5.59
C LYS A 120 -6.64 5.29 5.21
N ALA A 121 -5.90 4.75 6.19
CA ALA A 121 -4.70 3.97 5.92
C ALA A 121 -5.04 2.71 5.06
N GLY A 122 -6.09 1.98 5.44
CA GLY A 122 -6.60 0.84 4.67
C GLY A 122 -7.06 1.22 3.26
N GLU A 123 -7.79 2.32 3.12
CA GLU A 123 -8.21 2.85 1.82
C GLU A 123 -7.02 3.14 0.89
N VAL A 124 -5.97 3.80 1.42
CA VAL A 124 -4.75 4.10 0.64
C VAL A 124 -3.96 2.84 0.30
N TYR A 125 -3.82 1.90 1.24
CA TYR A 125 -3.12 0.63 0.98
C TYR A 125 -3.82 -0.20 -0.08
N SER A 126 -5.15 -0.18 -0.06
CA SER A 126 -5.94 -0.83 -1.09
C SER A 126 -5.75 -0.24 -2.48
N LEU A 127 -5.57 1.08 -2.61
CA LEU A 127 -5.24 1.71 -3.89
C LEU A 127 -3.91 1.18 -4.43
N PHE A 128 -2.94 0.90 -3.56
CA PHE A 128 -1.69 0.26 -3.96
C PHE A 128 -1.94 -1.14 -4.54
N TRP A 129 -2.73 -1.98 -3.85
CA TRP A 129 -3.05 -3.33 -4.33
C TRP A 129 -3.84 -3.33 -5.63
N ALA A 130 -4.80 -2.41 -5.76
CA ALA A 130 -5.60 -2.28 -6.95
C ALA A 130 -4.75 -1.86 -8.17
N LEU A 131 -3.72 -1.04 -7.96
CA LEU A 131 -2.71 -0.71 -8.96
C LEU A 131 -1.78 -1.91 -9.26
N ARG A 132 -1.25 -2.56 -8.22
CA ARG A 132 -0.35 -3.73 -8.32
C ARG A 132 -0.96 -4.89 -9.10
N LEU A 133 -2.22 -5.19 -8.82
CA LEU A 133 -2.98 -6.27 -9.42
C LEU A 133 -3.63 -5.89 -10.76
N LYS A 134 -3.40 -4.64 -11.23
CA LYS A 134 -4.00 -4.09 -12.46
C LYS A 134 -5.53 -4.27 -12.47
N LEU A 135 -6.13 -4.01 -11.32
CA LEU A 135 -7.58 -4.07 -11.10
C LEU A 135 -8.23 -2.74 -11.45
N ILE A 136 -7.43 -1.69 -11.53
CA ILE A 136 -7.81 -0.38 -12.00
C ILE A 136 -7.23 -0.22 -13.40
N ASP A 137 -8.10 -0.23 -14.42
CA ASP A 137 -7.83 0.54 -15.62
C ASP A 137 -7.88 2.02 -15.21
N ILE A 138 -6.73 2.70 -15.28
CA ILE A 138 -6.51 4.06 -14.74
C ILE A 138 -7.51 5.07 -15.38
N SER A 139 -8.10 4.70 -16.51
CA SER A 139 -9.18 5.45 -17.16
C SER A 139 -10.49 5.53 -16.34
N GLY A 140 -10.79 4.57 -15.47
CA GLY A 140 -12.04 4.46 -14.71
C GLY A 140 -12.07 5.12 -13.32
N LEU A 141 -10.92 5.60 -12.81
CA LEU A 141 -10.81 6.20 -11.46
C LEU A 141 -11.65 7.48 -11.27
N LYS A 142 -12.03 8.15 -12.36
CA LYS A 142 -12.92 9.32 -12.32
C LYS A 142 -14.35 8.98 -11.90
N GLU A 143 -14.81 7.73 -12.07
CA GLU A 143 -16.21 7.36 -11.83
C GLU A 143 -16.46 6.77 -10.43
N VAL A 144 -15.45 6.13 -9.83
CA VAL A 144 -15.58 5.43 -8.53
C VAL A 144 -15.57 6.40 -7.35
N ALA A 145 -14.84 7.52 -7.46
CA ALA A 145 -14.83 8.57 -6.44
C ALA A 145 -16.17 9.34 -6.34
N ALA A 146 -17.11 9.11 -7.26
CA ALA A 146 -18.32 9.92 -7.42
C ALA A 146 -19.59 9.29 -6.83
N LYS A 147 -19.55 8.11 -6.21
CA LYS A 147 -20.77 7.45 -5.70
C LYS A 147 -20.62 6.97 -4.26
N GLU A 148 -21.31 7.68 -3.37
CA GLU A 148 -21.49 7.34 -1.95
C GLU A 148 -22.38 6.09 -1.80
N GLN A 149 -21.79 4.91 -1.57
CA GLN A 149 -22.37 3.82 -0.76
C GLN A 149 -21.23 2.91 -0.23
N PRO A 150 -21.19 2.59 1.07
CA PRO A 150 -20.01 2.03 1.74
C PRO A 150 -19.99 0.50 1.72
N TRP A 151 -19.84 -0.13 0.55
CA TRP A 151 -19.36 -1.51 0.41
C TRP A 151 -18.26 -1.51 -0.65
N THR A 152 -17.08 -1.07 -0.22
CA THR A 152 -16.06 -0.57 -1.13
C THR A 152 -14.70 -0.90 -0.56
N LEU A 153 -13.95 -1.77 -1.24
CA LEU A 153 -12.51 -1.97 -1.08
C LEU A 153 -12.04 -2.65 0.23
N ASN A 154 -12.63 -2.36 1.38
CA ASN A 154 -12.37 -3.07 2.64
C ASN A 154 -12.77 -4.55 2.55
N ASP A 155 -13.88 -4.90 1.89
CA ASP A 155 -14.28 -6.30 1.68
C ASP A 155 -13.30 -7.07 0.77
N ILE A 156 -12.53 -6.34 -0.04
CA ILE A 156 -11.48 -6.88 -0.92
C ILE A 156 -10.19 -7.03 -0.12
N LEU A 157 -9.85 -6.08 0.75
CA LEU A 157 -8.75 -6.22 1.71
C LEU A 157 -8.99 -7.37 2.68
N ASP A 158 -10.16 -7.49 3.29
CA ASP A 158 -10.46 -8.57 4.24
C ASP A 158 -10.34 -9.96 3.60
N LYS A 159 -10.50 -10.07 2.27
CA LYS A 159 -10.29 -11.31 1.51
C LYS A 159 -8.90 -11.46 0.89
N LEU A 160 -8.14 -10.36 0.75
CA LEU A 160 -6.75 -10.37 0.29
C LEU A 160 -5.79 -10.64 1.44
N VAL A 161 -6.09 -10.11 2.63
CA VAL A 161 -5.33 -10.16 3.89
C VAL A 161 -5.63 -11.45 4.68
N ASP A 162 -6.55 -12.29 4.20
CA ASP A 162 -6.68 -13.69 4.63
C ASP A 162 -5.54 -14.55 4.02
N CYS A 163 -4.30 -14.12 4.31
CA CYS A 163 -3.04 -14.75 3.95
C CYS A 163 -2.60 -15.79 5.00
N CYS A 164 -3.33 -15.92 6.11
CA CYS A 164 -2.96 -16.70 7.28
C CYS A 164 -3.59 -18.10 7.36
N ASP A 165 -3.91 -18.71 6.22
CA ASP A 165 -4.16 -20.17 6.16
C ASP A 165 -2.81 -20.87 5.86
N GLU A 166 -1.98 -21.03 6.90
CA GLU A 166 -0.99 -22.12 6.97
C GLU A 166 -1.67 -23.42 7.40
#